data_AF-A0A7Y1VRT0-F1
#
_entry.id   AF-A0A7Y1VRT0-F1
#
_cell.length_a   1.000
_cell.length_b   1.000
_cell.length_c   1.000
_cell.angle_alpha   90.00
_cell.angle_beta   90.00
_cell.angle_gamma   90.00
#
_symmetry.space_group_name_H-M   'P 1'
#
loop_
_entity.id
_entity.type
_entity.pdbx_description
1 polymer ?
#
loop_
_entity_poly.entity_id
_entity_poly.type
_entity_poly.pdbx_seq_one_letter_code
_entity_poly.pdbx_strand_id
1 'polypeptide(L)'
;MSKKVSTDFKEVNLDYYLYSALPVRFQDTAPSEFEDFIAFLFKENGYEEKQTGYSSDFGADLIVKRDGTKTAVQVKRYFQLHKVGVSDINQVIGAQQYYQCDQSMMITTSSYTPAAKELAQAASVILWDWHRLEKAICDTFLDGQAHQDYYQAYPVDIKATDSDLLKLEVMSIDLADGHENHTSKIAMRLTNMTDGHLKINCDLPTVITDRKYQFAAIKFCEESFSSGILYANASVDIITEFAATQFSDYHKKDRILLPINLLQTQELLVLEQRLGQVKQECFVVTFYFGRQSHEYAQMILFRDDVLARSWIGRLLVKSYYALGPRAIDLFSGRPKLTQAARPLIKFAINLASRTVGKT
;
A
#
# COMPACT_ATOMS: atom_id res chain seq x y z
N MET A 1 -19.61 2.29 -10.49
CA MET A 1 -18.84 1.05 -10.70
C MET A 1 -17.37 1.41 -10.56
N SER A 2 -16.72 0.98 -9.47
CA SER A 2 -15.27 1.14 -9.31
C SER A 2 -14.58 0.08 -10.19
N LYS A 3 -13.61 0.48 -11.02
CA LYS A 3 -12.76 -0.45 -11.79
C LYS A 3 -11.77 -1.10 -10.82
N LYS A 4 -11.72 -2.43 -10.76
CA LYS A 4 -10.70 -3.23 -10.06
C LYS A 4 -9.44 -2.94 -10.82
N VAL A 5 -8.44 -2.44 -10.11
CA VAL A 5 -7.09 -2.36 -10.60
C VAL A 5 -6.60 -3.81 -10.62
N SER A 6 -6.39 -4.36 -11.81
CA SER A 6 -5.79 -5.68 -11.97
C SER A 6 -4.27 -5.52 -11.95
N THR A 7 -3.58 -6.44 -11.28
CA THR A 7 -2.12 -6.39 -11.12
C THR A 7 -1.47 -7.01 -12.35
N ASP A 8 -0.59 -6.25 -13.03
CA ASP A 8 0.21 -6.81 -14.13
C ASP A 8 1.51 -7.40 -13.57
N PHE A 9 1.52 -8.72 -13.38
CA PHE A 9 2.68 -9.46 -12.87
C PHE A 9 3.91 -9.43 -13.79
N LYS A 10 3.81 -8.86 -15.00
CA LYS A 10 4.98 -8.59 -15.85
C LYS A 10 5.81 -7.38 -15.37
N GLU A 11 5.18 -6.46 -14.64
CA GLU A 11 5.83 -5.25 -14.12
C GLU A 11 6.23 -5.41 -12.64
N VAL A 12 5.80 -6.48 -11.99
CA VAL A 12 6.12 -6.82 -10.60
C VAL A 12 7.49 -7.50 -10.53
N ASN A 13 8.28 -7.18 -9.50
CA ASN A 13 9.44 -8.00 -9.14
C ASN A 13 8.96 -9.35 -8.61
N LEU A 14 8.89 -10.35 -9.50
CA LEU A 14 8.31 -11.66 -9.22
C LEU A 14 9.09 -12.43 -8.15
N ASP A 15 10.42 -12.34 -8.14
CA ASP A 15 11.26 -13.00 -7.13
C ASP A 15 10.93 -12.49 -5.73
N TYR A 16 10.86 -11.16 -5.55
CA TYR A 16 10.47 -10.56 -4.27
C TYR A 16 9.03 -10.91 -3.87
N TYR A 17 8.12 -10.88 -4.83
CA TYR A 17 6.72 -11.24 -4.61
C TYR A 17 6.58 -12.67 -4.10
N LEU A 18 7.21 -13.63 -4.78
CA LEU A 18 7.16 -15.05 -4.39
C LEU A 18 7.91 -15.31 -3.08
N TYR A 19 9.06 -14.67 -2.87
CA TYR A 19 9.83 -14.75 -1.62
C TYR A 19 8.99 -14.31 -0.41
N SER A 20 8.22 -13.23 -0.55
CA SER A 20 7.36 -12.74 0.53
C SER A 20 6.06 -13.53 0.69
N ALA A 21 5.43 -13.95 -0.40
CA ALA A 21 4.09 -14.54 -0.38
C ALA A 21 4.07 -16.05 -0.06
N LEU A 22 5.06 -16.83 -0.54
CA LEU A 22 5.09 -18.28 -0.37
C LEU A 22 5.16 -18.74 1.10
N PRO A 23 6.02 -18.18 1.98
CA PRO A 23 6.13 -18.61 3.37
C PRO A 23 4.82 -18.44 4.16
N VAL A 24 4.03 -17.43 3.79
CA VAL A 24 2.73 -17.11 4.41
C VAL A 24 1.54 -17.57 3.57
N ARG A 25 1.73 -18.41 2.55
CA ARG A 25 0.65 -18.93 1.68
C ARG A 25 -0.28 -17.84 1.15
N PHE A 26 0.29 -16.72 0.69
CA PHE A 26 -0.44 -15.56 0.16
C PHE A 26 -1.47 -14.96 1.16
N GLN A 27 -1.32 -15.20 2.48
CA GLN A 27 -2.27 -14.63 3.45
C GLN A 27 -2.17 -13.10 3.55
N ASP A 28 -1.02 -12.53 3.21
CA ASP A 28 -0.75 -11.09 3.16
C ASP A 28 -0.96 -10.48 1.75
N THR A 29 -1.57 -11.24 0.83
CA THR A 29 -1.93 -10.80 -0.53
C THR A 29 -3.42 -10.51 -0.58
N ALA A 30 -3.85 -9.46 -1.30
CA ALA A 30 -5.28 -9.21 -1.47
C ALA A 30 -5.94 -10.39 -2.24
N PRO A 31 -7.19 -10.81 -1.92
CA PRO A 31 -7.85 -11.91 -2.65
C PRO A 31 -7.86 -11.71 -4.17
N SER A 32 -8.12 -10.48 -4.59
CA SER A 32 -8.15 -10.07 -6.00
C SER A 32 -6.80 -10.16 -6.70
N GLU A 33 -5.73 -9.87 -5.98
CA GLU A 33 -4.35 -9.95 -6.48
C GLU A 33 -3.88 -11.41 -6.52
N PHE A 34 -4.30 -12.22 -5.56
CA PHE A 34 -4.07 -13.67 -5.60
C PHE A 34 -4.77 -14.33 -6.80
N GLU A 35 -6.01 -13.93 -7.11
CA GLU A 35 -6.68 -14.36 -8.36
C GLU A 35 -5.89 -13.97 -9.61
N ASP A 36 -5.38 -12.73 -9.66
CA ASP A 36 -4.54 -12.24 -10.77
C ASP A 36 -3.23 -13.04 -10.87
N PHE A 37 -2.60 -13.39 -9.73
CA PHE A 37 -1.41 -14.23 -9.69
C PHE A 37 -1.68 -15.66 -10.21
N ILE A 38 -2.82 -16.26 -9.84
CA ILE A 38 -3.19 -17.58 -10.35
C ILE A 38 -3.41 -17.53 -11.87
N ALA A 39 -4.02 -16.46 -12.39
CA ALA A 39 -4.15 -16.25 -13.83
C ALA A 39 -2.75 -16.21 -14.49
N PHE A 40 -1.85 -15.37 -13.95
CA PHE A 40 -0.47 -15.29 -14.40
C PHE A 40 0.26 -16.64 -14.37
N LEU A 41 0.13 -17.42 -13.30
CA LEU A 41 0.68 -18.78 -13.22
C LEU A 41 0.17 -19.67 -14.35
N PHE A 42 -1.12 -19.65 -14.67
CA PHE A 42 -1.67 -20.41 -15.81
C PHE A 42 -1.10 -19.93 -17.14
N LYS A 43 -1.01 -18.62 -17.34
CA LYS A 43 -0.43 -18.03 -18.56
C LYS A 43 1.01 -18.50 -18.78
N GLU A 44 1.85 -18.45 -17.75
CA GLU A 44 3.24 -18.89 -17.81
C GLU A 44 3.36 -20.41 -18.06
N ASN A 45 2.32 -21.16 -17.70
CA ASN A 45 2.19 -22.58 -18.04
C ASN A 45 1.53 -22.84 -19.41
N GLY A 46 1.41 -21.83 -20.27
CA GLY A 46 0.93 -21.98 -21.66
C GLY A 46 -0.59 -22.07 -21.81
N TYR A 47 -1.36 -21.60 -20.82
CA TYR A 47 -2.81 -21.48 -20.95
C TYR A 47 -3.18 -20.12 -21.56
N GLU A 48 -4.20 -20.13 -22.44
CA GLU A 48 -4.95 -18.92 -22.77
C GLU A 48 -5.90 -18.61 -21.61
N GLU A 49 -5.81 -17.40 -21.06
CA GLU A 49 -6.67 -16.97 -19.96
C GLU A 49 -7.73 -15.98 -20.44
N LYS A 50 -8.95 -16.13 -19.95
CA LYS A 50 -9.97 -15.10 -20.00
C LYS A 50 -10.52 -14.91 -18.59
N GLN A 51 -10.15 -13.80 -17.95
CA GLN A 51 -10.82 -13.39 -16.71
C GLN A 51 -12.31 -13.23 -17.00
N THR A 52 -13.16 -13.86 -16.19
CA THR A 52 -14.61 -13.67 -16.29
C THR A 52 -14.90 -12.24 -15.88
N GLY A 53 -15.58 -11.50 -16.74
CA GLY A 53 -15.85 -10.10 -16.50
C GLY A 53 -16.65 -9.90 -15.21
N TYR A 54 -15.99 -9.35 -14.20
CA TYR A 54 -16.44 -8.41 -13.17
C TYR A 54 -17.68 -8.69 -12.30
N SER A 55 -18.46 -9.74 -12.56
CA SER A 55 -19.56 -10.16 -11.69
C SER A 55 -19.49 -11.68 -11.56
N SER A 56 -19.10 -12.12 -10.37
CA SER A 56 -18.96 -13.52 -9.97
C SER A 56 -20.34 -14.19 -9.79
N ASP A 57 -21.26 -14.01 -10.74
CA ASP A 57 -22.65 -14.41 -10.52
C ASP A 57 -22.81 -15.95 -10.54
N PHE A 58 -21.81 -16.69 -11.02
CA PHE A 58 -21.93 -18.13 -11.26
C PHE A 58 -20.74 -18.99 -10.76
N GLY A 59 -19.87 -18.47 -9.87
CA GLY A 59 -18.95 -19.32 -9.10
C GLY A 59 -17.64 -19.79 -9.78
N ALA A 60 -17.10 -19.03 -10.73
CA ALA A 60 -15.71 -19.18 -11.19
C ALA A 60 -15.02 -17.82 -11.30
N ASP A 61 -13.75 -17.79 -10.88
CA ASP A 61 -12.90 -16.59 -10.90
C ASP A 61 -12.11 -16.49 -12.22
N LEU A 62 -11.76 -17.63 -12.83
CA LEU A 62 -11.01 -17.68 -14.09
C LEU A 62 -11.60 -18.72 -15.04
N ILE A 63 -11.56 -18.44 -16.34
CA ILE A 63 -11.71 -19.44 -17.39
C ILE A 63 -10.39 -19.56 -18.13
N VAL A 64 -9.79 -20.73 -18.10
CA VAL A 64 -8.52 -21.01 -18.77
C VAL A 64 -8.73 -22.03 -19.88
N LYS A 65 -7.90 -21.97 -20.92
CA LYS A 65 -7.97 -22.87 -22.05
C LYS A 65 -6.57 -23.32 -22.45
N ARG A 66 -6.39 -24.62 -22.64
CA ARG A 66 -5.14 -25.20 -23.16
C ARG A 66 -5.46 -26.44 -23.97
N ASP A 67 -4.77 -26.59 -25.11
CA ASP A 67 -4.92 -27.75 -25.99
C ASP A 67 -6.37 -28.07 -26.35
N GLY A 68 -7.18 -27.03 -26.57
CA GLY A 68 -8.61 -27.14 -26.90
C GLY A 68 -9.54 -27.41 -25.72
N THR A 69 -9.03 -27.69 -24.52
CA THR A 69 -9.82 -27.95 -23.31
C THR A 69 -10.06 -26.66 -22.55
N LYS A 70 -11.32 -26.35 -22.23
CA LYS A 70 -11.74 -25.19 -21.46
C LYS A 70 -12.05 -25.58 -20.02
N THR A 71 -11.46 -24.89 -19.06
CA THR A 71 -11.59 -25.21 -17.63
C THR A 71 -12.13 -24.01 -16.86
N ALA A 72 -13.18 -24.22 -16.06
CA ALA A 72 -13.66 -23.25 -15.08
C ALA A 72 -12.87 -23.39 -13.78
N VAL A 73 -12.27 -22.30 -13.31
CA VAL A 73 -11.41 -22.29 -12.12
C VAL A 73 -12.01 -21.39 -11.05
N GLN A 74 -12.20 -21.95 -9.85
CA GLN A 74 -12.48 -21.19 -8.64
C GLN A 74 -11.25 -21.21 -7.73
N VAL A 75 -10.91 -20.05 -7.20
CA VAL A 75 -9.78 -19.80 -6.32
C VAL A 75 -10.32 -19.42 -4.94
N LYS A 76 -9.80 -20.05 -3.88
CA LYS A 76 -10.13 -19.74 -2.48
C LYS A 76 -8.88 -19.53 -1.65
N ARG A 77 -8.60 -18.27 -1.32
CA ARG A 77 -7.51 -17.88 -0.41
C ARG A 77 -7.95 -18.00 1.05
N TYR A 78 -8.03 -19.22 1.56
CA TYR A 78 -8.43 -19.50 2.95
C TYR A 78 -7.22 -19.71 3.86
N PHE A 79 -7.36 -19.34 5.12
CA PHE A 79 -6.40 -19.73 6.16
C PHE A 79 -6.35 -21.26 6.30
N GLN A 80 -5.20 -21.80 6.71
CA GLN A 80 -4.97 -23.25 6.82
C GLN A 80 -6.00 -23.99 7.69
N LEU A 81 -6.55 -23.32 8.73
CA LEU A 81 -7.58 -23.90 9.60
C LEU A 81 -8.98 -23.91 8.97
N HIS A 82 -9.21 -23.10 7.94
CA HIS A 82 -10.49 -23.01 7.25
C HIS A 82 -10.44 -23.83 5.97
N LYS A 83 -11.13 -24.97 5.96
CA LYS A 83 -11.12 -25.92 4.85
C LYS A 83 -12.22 -25.61 3.84
N VAL A 84 -11.95 -25.86 2.57
CA VAL A 84 -12.94 -25.79 1.49
C VAL A 84 -14.00 -26.88 1.69
N GLY A 85 -15.27 -26.45 1.62
CA GLY A 85 -16.44 -27.27 1.90
C GLY A 85 -17.20 -27.71 0.63
N VAL A 86 -18.24 -28.51 0.83
CA VAL A 86 -19.14 -28.99 -0.24
C VAL A 86 -19.77 -27.83 -1.03
N SER A 87 -20.13 -26.75 -0.35
CA SER A 87 -20.73 -25.56 -0.99
C SER A 87 -19.79 -24.94 -2.03
N ASP A 88 -18.50 -24.82 -1.72
CA ASP A 88 -17.51 -24.27 -2.65
C ASP A 88 -17.35 -25.16 -3.90
N ILE A 89 -17.37 -26.49 -3.72
CA ILE A 89 -17.29 -27.45 -4.83
C ILE A 89 -18.53 -27.36 -5.73
N ASN A 90 -19.72 -27.23 -5.15
CA ASN A 90 -20.95 -27.04 -5.93
C ASN A 90 -20.92 -25.75 -6.76
N GLN A 91 -20.32 -24.67 -6.25
CA GLN A 91 -20.20 -23.41 -6.99
C GLN A 91 -19.40 -23.62 -8.28
N VAL A 92 -18.23 -24.26 -8.22
CA VAL A 92 -17.41 -24.46 -9.41
C VAL A 92 -18.02 -25.47 -10.40
N ILE A 93 -18.76 -26.47 -9.91
CA ILE A 93 -19.56 -27.36 -10.77
C ILE A 93 -20.63 -26.56 -11.52
N GLY A 94 -21.34 -25.67 -10.82
CA GLY A 94 -22.31 -24.76 -11.44
C GLY A 94 -21.66 -23.85 -12.49
N ALA A 95 -20.48 -23.32 -12.18
CA ALA A 95 -19.71 -22.49 -13.11
C ALA A 95 -19.30 -23.23 -14.37
N GLN A 96 -18.86 -24.49 -14.25
CA GLN A 96 -18.52 -25.33 -15.39
C GLN A 96 -19.69 -25.45 -16.37
N GLN A 97 -20.89 -25.71 -15.84
CA GLN A 97 -22.11 -25.82 -16.67
C GLN A 97 -22.47 -24.49 -17.31
N TYR A 98 -22.49 -23.41 -16.51
CA TYR A 98 -22.85 -22.08 -16.98
C TYR A 98 -21.93 -21.57 -18.09
N TYR A 99 -20.62 -21.72 -17.91
CA TYR A 99 -19.62 -21.26 -18.87
C TYR A 99 -19.32 -22.29 -19.97
N GLN A 100 -20.02 -23.43 -20.01
CA GLN A 100 -19.82 -24.52 -20.97
C GLN A 100 -18.35 -24.94 -21.04
N CYS A 101 -17.77 -25.23 -19.89
CA CYS A 101 -16.38 -25.70 -19.77
C CYS A 101 -16.35 -27.23 -19.76
N ASP A 102 -15.31 -27.79 -20.36
CA ASP A 102 -15.07 -29.24 -20.40
C ASP A 102 -14.70 -29.77 -19.00
N GLN A 103 -14.06 -28.92 -18.19
CA GLN A 103 -13.56 -29.26 -16.86
C GLN A 103 -13.84 -28.16 -15.83
N SER A 104 -13.76 -28.53 -14.55
CA SER A 104 -13.72 -27.61 -13.42
C SER A 104 -12.49 -27.85 -12.55
N MET A 105 -12.02 -26.80 -11.89
CA MET A 105 -10.90 -26.82 -10.98
C MET A 105 -11.14 -25.92 -9.77
N MET A 106 -10.84 -26.43 -8.57
CA MET A 106 -10.83 -25.66 -7.33
C MET A 106 -9.40 -25.53 -6.82
N ILE A 107 -8.93 -24.31 -6.62
CA ILE A 107 -7.59 -24.00 -6.10
C ILE A 107 -7.72 -23.34 -4.72
N THR A 108 -6.91 -23.75 -3.75
CA THR A 108 -6.90 -23.11 -2.42
C THR A 108 -5.53 -23.06 -1.77
N THR A 109 -5.29 -22.04 -0.96
CA THR A 109 -4.13 -21.96 -0.05
C THR A 109 -4.30 -22.76 1.24
N SER A 110 -5.44 -23.45 1.38
CA SER A 110 -5.78 -24.33 2.50
C SER A 110 -5.87 -25.80 2.04
N SER A 111 -6.83 -26.54 2.58
CA SER A 111 -7.12 -27.94 2.27
C SER A 111 -8.63 -28.17 2.16
N TYR A 112 -9.02 -29.38 1.75
CA TYR A 112 -10.42 -29.76 1.56
C TYR A 112 -10.94 -30.61 2.71
N THR A 113 -12.23 -30.45 3.02
CA THR A 113 -12.96 -31.40 3.87
C THR A 113 -13.08 -32.78 3.19
N PRO A 114 -13.22 -33.89 3.95
CA PRO A 114 -13.42 -35.21 3.35
C PRO A 114 -14.62 -35.27 2.38
N ALA A 115 -15.75 -34.68 2.78
CA ALA A 115 -16.95 -34.59 1.94
C ALA A 115 -16.73 -33.77 0.66
N ALA A 116 -15.95 -32.68 0.71
CA ALA A 116 -15.58 -31.93 -0.49
C ALA A 116 -14.72 -32.75 -1.44
N LYS A 117 -13.78 -33.56 -0.93
CA LYS A 117 -12.96 -34.46 -1.77
C LYS A 117 -13.81 -35.54 -2.43
N GLU A 118 -14.74 -36.14 -1.70
CA GLU A 118 -15.65 -37.16 -2.23
C GLU A 118 -16.53 -36.60 -3.35
N LEU A 119 -17.13 -35.42 -3.15
CA LEU A 119 -17.92 -34.75 -4.18
C LEU A 119 -17.08 -34.36 -5.39
N ALA A 120 -15.89 -33.80 -5.17
CA ALA A 120 -14.99 -33.42 -6.25
C ALA A 120 -14.59 -34.63 -7.10
N GLN A 121 -14.32 -35.78 -6.47
CA GLN A 121 -14.04 -37.02 -7.18
C GLN A 121 -15.25 -37.49 -8.01
N ALA A 122 -16.46 -37.47 -7.42
CA ALA A 122 -17.68 -37.87 -8.12
C ALA A 122 -18.01 -36.97 -9.32
N ALA A 123 -17.74 -35.67 -9.20
CA ALA A 123 -17.99 -34.68 -10.24
C ALA A 123 -16.78 -34.39 -11.15
N SER A 124 -15.67 -35.12 -10.99
CA SER A 124 -14.42 -34.92 -11.73
C SER A 124 -13.84 -33.49 -11.65
N VAL A 125 -14.00 -32.84 -10.50
CA VAL A 125 -13.42 -31.52 -10.21
C VAL A 125 -11.94 -31.69 -9.86
N ILE A 126 -11.06 -30.97 -10.55
CA ILE A 126 -9.63 -30.99 -10.26
C ILE A 126 -9.36 -30.19 -8.98
N LEU A 127 -8.63 -30.77 -8.03
CA LEU A 127 -8.33 -30.13 -6.75
C LEU A 127 -6.85 -29.77 -6.62
N TRP A 128 -6.56 -28.50 -6.38
CA TRP A 128 -5.23 -28.01 -6.00
C TRP A 128 -5.30 -27.43 -4.57
N ASP A 129 -4.90 -28.24 -3.58
CA ASP A 129 -4.62 -27.73 -2.25
C ASP A 129 -3.27 -26.98 -2.23
N TRP A 130 -2.90 -26.45 -1.05
CA TRP A 130 -1.65 -25.71 -0.90
C TRP A 130 -0.44 -26.46 -1.45
N HIS A 131 -0.31 -27.77 -1.15
CA HIS A 131 0.88 -28.51 -1.55
C HIS A 131 0.98 -28.66 -3.06
N ARG A 132 -0.16 -28.92 -3.73
CA ARG A 132 -0.18 -28.99 -5.19
C ARG A 132 0.05 -27.62 -5.84
N LEU A 133 -0.53 -26.56 -5.28
CA LEU A 133 -0.36 -25.19 -5.76
C LEU A 133 1.10 -24.73 -5.60
N GLU A 134 1.66 -24.89 -4.41
CA GLU A 134 3.07 -24.57 -4.12
C GLU A 134 4.00 -25.30 -5.08
N LYS A 135 3.78 -26.60 -5.29
CA LYS A 135 4.57 -27.37 -6.26
C LYS A 135 4.48 -26.78 -7.67
N ALA A 136 3.28 -26.42 -8.13
CA ALA A 136 3.11 -25.81 -9.45
C ALA A 136 3.84 -24.46 -9.56
N ILE A 137 3.82 -23.64 -8.52
CA ILE A 137 4.56 -22.36 -8.46
C ILE A 137 6.07 -22.64 -8.52
N CYS A 138 6.57 -23.55 -7.70
CA CYS A 138 7.99 -23.93 -7.69
C CYS A 138 8.46 -24.50 -9.03
N ASP A 139 7.67 -25.39 -9.63
CA ASP A 139 7.96 -25.98 -10.96
C ASP A 139 8.02 -24.90 -12.05
N THR A 140 7.22 -23.83 -11.92
CA THR A 140 7.13 -22.76 -12.93
C THR A 140 8.22 -21.71 -12.77
N PHE A 141 8.48 -21.29 -11.53
CA PHE A 141 9.28 -20.09 -11.25
C PHE A 141 10.58 -20.35 -10.50
N LEU A 142 10.73 -21.50 -9.84
CA LEU A 142 11.84 -21.80 -8.93
C LEU A 142 12.60 -23.08 -9.33
N ASP A 143 12.63 -23.39 -10.63
CA ASP A 143 13.29 -24.57 -11.21
C ASP A 143 12.87 -25.91 -10.56
N GLY A 144 11.65 -25.99 -10.04
CA GLY A 144 11.13 -27.17 -9.33
C GLY A 144 11.67 -27.37 -7.92
N GLN A 145 12.47 -26.44 -7.39
CA GLN A 145 13.01 -26.49 -6.04
C GLN A 145 12.02 -25.98 -5.01
N ALA A 146 12.11 -26.49 -3.77
CA ALA A 146 11.34 -25.91 -2.68
C ALA A 146 11.77 -24.46 -2.46
N HIS A 147 10.82 -23.56 -2.17
CA HIS A 147 11.10 -22.13 -2.06
C HIS A 147 12.16 -21.81 -1.01
N GLN A 148 12.22 -22.59 0.08
CA GLN A 148 13.24 -22.46 1.12
C GLN A 148 14.66 -22.72 0.58
N ASP A 149 14.83 -23.80 -0.18
CA ASP A 149 16.12 -24.18 -0.75
C ASP A 149 16.53 -23.21 -1.87
N TYR A 150 15.57 -22.83 -2.73
CA TYR A 150 15.81 -21.91 -3.83
C TYR A 150 16.32 -20.55 -3.33
N TYR A 151 15.63 -19.93 -2.37
CA TYR A 151 16.03 -18.62 -1.85
C TYR A 151 17.23 -18.66 -0.89
N GLN A 152 17.59 -19.84 -0.39
CA GLN A 152 18.87 -20.02 0.30
C GLN A 152 20.04 -19.99 -0.70
N ALA A 153 19.87 -20.59 -1.89
CA ALA A 153 20.88 -20.60 -2.95
C ALA A 153 20.94 -19.28 -3.73
N TYR A 154 19.78 -18.67 -3.96
CA TYR A 154 19.58 -17.42 -4.69
C TYR A 154 18.90 -16.40 -3.77
N PRO A 155 19.63 -15.83 -2.79
CA PRO A 155 19.06 -14.82 -1.92
C PRO A 155 18.58 -13.63 -2.75
N VAL A 156 17.31 -13.25 -2.56
CA VAL A 156 16.75 -12.06 -3.18
C VAL A 156 17.49 -10.87 -2.59
N ASP A 157 18.26 -10.16 -3.41
CA ASP A 157 18.90 -8.90 -3.00
C ASP A 157 17.78 -7.87 -2.86
N ILE A 158 17.26 -7.68 -1.65
CA ILE A 158 16.30 -6.62 -1.33
C ILE A 158 17.07 -5.29 -1.25
N LYS A 159 17.86 -5.00 -2.29
CA LYS A 159 18.29 -3.66 -2.65
C LYS A 159 17.23 -3.05 -3.58
N ALA A 160 15.98 -3.09 -3.16
CA ALA A 160 15.15 -1.92 -3.44
C ALA A 160 15.93 -0.75 -2.81
N THR A 161 16.30 0.25 -3.60
CA THR A 161 16.79 1.51 -3.03
C THR A 161 15.85 1.87 -1.89
N ASP A 162 16.35 2.21 -0.69
CA ASP A 162 15.53 2.34 0.52
C ASP A 162 14.23 3.17 0.32
N SER A 163 14.21 4.04 -0.70
CA SER A 163 13.09 4.85 -1.18
C SER A 163 11.94 4.15 -1.92
N ASP A 164 12.12 2.93 -2.42
CA ASP A 164 11.16 2.30 -3.36
C ASP A 164 10.10 1.45 -2.64
N LEU A 165 10.43 0.90 -1.47
CA LEU A 165 9.48 0.15 -0.64
C LEU A 165 8.67 1.08 0.27
N LEU A 166 9.39 1.99 0.93
CA LEU A 166 8.85 2.86 1.95
C LEU A 166 9.25 4.30 1.67
N LYS A 167 8.27 5.20 1.77
CA LYS A 167 8.50 6.63 1.63
C LYS A 167 8.26 7.32 2.97
N LEU A 168 9.28 8.02 3.45
CA LEU A 168 9.21 8.84 4.65
C LEU A 168 9.02 10.32 4.28
N GLU A 169 8.01 10.98 4.84
CA GLU A 169 7.79 12.42 4.70
C GLU A 169 7.72 13.08 6.08
N VAL A 170 8.48 14.15 6.30
CA VAL A 170 8.35 14.96 7.52
C VAL A 170 7.15 15.90 7.36
N MET A 171 6.16 15.75 8.25
CA MET A 171 4.88 16.45 8.19
C MET A 171 4.88 17.75 9.01
N SER A 172 5.43 17.71 10.22
CA SER A 172 5.59 18.90 11.07
C SER A 172 6.76 18.74 12.05
N ILE A 173 7.26 19.88 12.52
CA ILE A 173 8.28 19.98 13.55
C ILE A 173 7.78 21.04 14.54
N ASP A 174 7.42 20.60 15.73
CA ASP A 174 6.90 21.45 16.80
C ASP A 174 8.00 21.63 17.85
N LEU A 175 8.67 22.77 17.78
CA LEU A 175 9.76 23.11 18.69
C LEU A 175 9.19 23.63 20.01
N ALA A 176 9.79 23.21 21.12
CA ALA A 176 9.39 23.69 22.44
C ALA A 176 9.95 25.09 22.71
N ASP A 177 9.07 26.02 23.08
CA ASP A 177 9.42 27.41 23.41
C ASP A 177 9.88 27.56 24.87
N GLY A 178 10.92 26.83 25.28
CA GLY A 178 11.81 27.10 26.43
C GLY A 178 11.25 27.28 27.86
N HIS A 179 9.95 27.52 28.07
CA HIS A 179 9.38 27.99 29.34
C HIS A 179 8.32 27.04 29.93
N GLU A 180 7.71 26.15 29.14
CA GLU A 180 6.68 25.20 29.63
C GLU A 180 6.85 23.77 29.09
N ASN A 181 7.38 23.58 27.88
CA ASN A 181 7.58 22.26 27.26
C ASN A 181 9.05 21.85 27.30
N HIS A 182 9.33 20.65 27.81
CA HIS A 182 10.69 20.09 27.85
C HIS A 182 11.04 19.26 26.60
N THR A 183 10.07 19.02 25.71
CA THR A 183 10.22 18.15 24.55
C THR A 183 9.74 18.81 23.26
N SER A 184 10.53 18.70 22.20
CA SER A 184 10.10 19.03 20.84
C SER A 184 9.54 17.79 20.15
N LYS A 185 8.62 17.96 19.20
CA LYS A 185 7.98 16.86 18.46
C LYS A 185 8.30 16.92 16.99
N ILE A 186 8.51 15.75 16.39
CA ILE A 186 8.57 15.60 14.94
C ILE A 186 7.51 14.58 14.53
N ALA A 187 6.60 15.01 13.66
CA ALA A 187 5.61 14.14 13.02
C ALA A 187 6.09 13.76 11.62
N MET A 188 6.06 12.47 11.33
CA MET A 188 6.47 11.88 10.06
C MET A 188 5.34 11.01 9.53
N ARG A 189 5.24 10.92 8.21
CA ARG A 189 4.36 9.98 7.51
C ARG A 189 5.19 8.93 6.82
N LEU A 190 4.92 7.67 7.15
CA LEU A 190 5.51 6.52 6.49
C LEU A 190 4.48 5.93 5.53
N THR A 191 4.84 5.76 4.26
CA THR A 191 3.96 5.20 3.22
C THR A 191 4.57 3.95 2.64
N ASN A 192 3.80 2.88 2.57
CA ASN A 192 4.15 1.70 1.79
C ASN A 192 3.85 1.99 0.32
N MET A 193 4.90 1.99 -0.50
CA MET A 193 4.82 2.29 -1.93
C MET A 193 4.65 1.02 -2.77
N THR A 194 4.54 -0.15 -2.13
CA THR A 194 4.35 -1.45 -2.77
C THR A 194 2.88 -1.84 -2.81
N ASP A 195 2.57 -2.77 -3.72
CA ASP A 195 1.25 -3.41 -3.81
C ASP A 195 1.04 -4.54 -2.78
N GLY A 196 2.09 -4.90 -2.01
CA GLY A 196 2.05 -5.89 -0.94
C GLY A 196 1.98 -5.28 0.47
N HIS A 197 1.77 -6.10 1.51
CA HIS A 197 1.78 -5.65 2.90
C HIS A 197 3.18 -5.82 3.52
N LEU A 198 3.62 -4.82 4.30
CA LEU A 198 4.91 -4.86 4.97
C LEU A 198 4.70 -5.00 6.48
N LYS A 199 5.40 -5.93 7.14
CA LYS A 199 5.36 -6.09 8.58
C LYS A 199 6.61 -5.45 9.15
N ILE A 200 6.43 -4.32 9.81
CA ILE A 200 7.54 -3.41 10.15
C ILE A 200 7.61 -3.17 11.66
N ASN A 201 8.83 -2.93 12.13
CA ASN A 201 9.11 -2.39 13.45
C ASN A 201 10.04 -1.19 13.33
N CYS A 202 9.57 -0.01 13.69
CA CYS A 202 10.32 1.24 13.64
C CYS A 202 11.10 1.45 14.94
N ASP A 203 12.40 1.74 14.82
CA ASP A 203 13.19 2.22 15.94
C ASP A 203 13.08 3.74 16.08
N LEU A 204 13.53 4.26 17.23
CA LEU A 204 13.48 5.70 17.49
C LEU A 204 14.35 6.46 16.46
N PRO A 205 13.79 7.50 15.82
CA PRO A 205 14.50 8.22 14.78
C PRO A 205 15.68 9.00 15.36
N THR A 206 16.69 9.18 14.52
CA THR A 206 17.91 9.90 14.83
C THR A 206 18.07 11.10 13.91
N VAL A 207 18.36 12.27 14.46
CA VAL A 207 18.70 13.47 13.70
C VAL A 207 20.22 13.59 13.60
N ILE A 208 20.71 13.82 12.38
CA ILE A 208 22.09 14.20 12.10
C ILE A 208 22.08 15.64 11.58
N THR A 209 22.71 16.53 12.34
CA THR A 209 22.83 17.94 11.97
C THR A 209 23.89 18.15 10.88
N ASP A 210 23.82 19.27 10.18
CA ASP A 210 24.84 19.65 9.18
C ASP A 210 26.27 19.79 9.77
N ARG A 211 26.37 20.10 11.08
CA ARG A 211 27.62 20.12 11.86
C ARG A 211 28.05 18.73 12.36
N LYS A 212 27.38 17.66 11.91
CA LYS A 212 27.65 16.25 12.26
C LYS A 212 27.39 15.90 13.74
N TYR A 213 26.55 16.66 14.44
CA TYR A 213 26.03 16.23 15.74
C TYR A 213 24.87 15.26 15.55
N GLN A 214 24.80 14.25 16.41
CA GLN A 214 23.75 13.23 16.37
C GLN A 214 22.97 13.21 17.68
N PHE A 215 21.65 13.15 17.57
CA PHE A 215 20.77 12.92 18.73
C PHE A 215 19.51 12.16 18.31
N ALA A 216 19.01 11.31 19.20
CA ALA A 216 17.86 10.45 18.96
C ALA A 216 16.60 10.97 19.67
N ALA A 217 15.44 10.55 19.17
CA ALA A 217 14.19 10.69 19.89
C ALA A 217 14.26 9.94 21.23
N ILE A 218 13.55 10.47 22.22
CA ILE A 218 13.39 9.89 23.54
C ILE A 218 12.35 8.77 23.51
N LYS A 219 11.22 9.02 22.82
CA LYS A 219 10.10 8.08 22.73
C LYS A 219 9.17 8.40 21.55
N PHE A 220 8.33 7.43 21.20
CA PHE A 220 7.13 7.66 20.39
C PHE A 220 6.03 8.30 21.25
N CYS A 221 5.20 9.15 20.66
CA CYS A 221 3.98 9.65 21.32
C CYS A 221 2.92 8.54 21.43
N GLU A 222 1.97 8.72 22.34
CA GLU A 222 0.77 7.87 22.39
C GLU A 222 0.03 7.91 21.05
N GLU A 223 -0.52 6.76 20.66
CA GLU A 223 -1.22 6.54 19.37
C GLU A 223 -0.35 6.67 18.10
N SER A 224 0.95 6.95 18.24
CA SER A 224 1.90 6.87 17.12
C SER A 224 2.08 5.43 16.67
N PHE A 225 2.13 5.22 15.35
CA PHE A 225 2.59 3.94 14.82
C PHE A 225 4.08 3.74 15.16
N SER A 226 4.42 2.55 15.63
CA SER A 226 5.80 2.13 15.91
C SER A 226 6.08 0.71 15.44
N SER A 227 5.06 -0.16 15.39
CA SER A 227 5.19 -1.53 14.93
C SER A 227 3.85 -2.07 14.43
N GLY A 228 3.87 -2.94 13.43
CA GLY A 228 2.67 -3.59 12.90
C GLY A 228 2.71 -3.89 11.41
N ILE A 229 1.53 -4.14 10.84
CA ILE A 229 1.37 -4.34 9.40
C ILE A 229 1.05 -2.99 8.75
N LEU A 230 1.86 -2.58 7.78
CA LEU A 230 1.60 -1.46 6.89
C LEU A 230 1.09 -2.00 5.55
N TYR A 231 -0.21 -1.89 5.34
CA TYR A 231 -0.88 -2.39 4.14
C TYR A 231 -0.38 -1.69 2.86
N ALA A 232 -0.61 -2.35 1.74
CA ALA A 232 -0.26 -1.87 0.41
C ALA A 232 -0.80 -0.47 0.17
N ASN A 233 0.04 0.43 -0.34
CA ASN A 233 -0.32 1.83 -0.64
C ASN A 233 -0.86 2.63 0.57
N ALA A 234 -0.76 2.10 1.79
CA ALA A 234 -1.25 2.76 3.00
C ALA A 234 -0.17 3.65 3.62
N SER A 235 -0.63 4.64 4.38
CA SER A 235 0.23 5.52 5.16
C SER A 235 -0.12 5.44 6.64
N VAL A 236 0.91 5.54 7.49
CA VAL A 236 0.78 5.68 8.94
C VAL A 236 1.56 6.89 9.41
N ASP A 237 1.11 7.48 10.51
CA ASP A 237 1.77 8.62 11.13
C ASP A 237 2.63 8.15 12.31
N ILE A 238 3.86 8.66 12.35
CA ILE A 238 4.88 8.39 13.36
C ILE A 238 5.21 9.71 14.02
N ILE A 239 4.92 9.85 15.30
CA ILE A 239 5.15 11.07 16.09
C ILE A 239 6.12 10.74 17.21
N THR A 240 7.19 11.52 17.30
CA THR A 240 8.29 11.25 18.25
C THR A 240 8.68 12.50 19.03
N GLU A 241 9.08 12.30 20.28
CA GLU A 241 9.53 13.35 21.19
C GLU A 241 11.05 13.34 21.31
N PHE A 242 11.63 14.53 21.35
CA PHE A 242 13.06 14.78 21.52
C PHE A 242 13.26 15.78 22.64
N ALA A 243 14.43 15.80 23.28
CA ALA A 243 14.71 16.80 24.30
C ALA A 243 14.80 18.18 23.66
N ALA A 244 14.14 19.18 24.24
CA ALA A 244 14.19 20.55 23.72
C ALA A 244 15.62 21.10 23.61
N THR A 245 16.50 20.70 24.53
CA THR A 245 17.93 21.10 24.54
C THR A 245 18.70 20.63 23.31
N GLN A 246 18.26 19.55 22.65
CA GLN A 246 18.90 19.00 21.45
C GLN A 246 18.65 19.84 20.19
N PHE A 247 17.62 20.71 20.19
CA PHE A 247 17.17 21.47 19.02
C PHE A 247 17.53 22.96 19.04
N SER A 248 18.41 23.39 19.95
CA SER A 248 18.83 24.79 20.09
C SER A 248 19.40 25.42 18.80
N ASP A 249 19.92 24.61 17.87
CA ASP A 249 20.58 25.02 16.62
C ASP A 249 19.99 24.31 15.37
N TYR A 250 18.69 23.94 15.35
CA TYR A 250 18.06 23.24 14.22
C TYR A 250 18.23 23.97 12.86
N HIS A 251 18.63 23.25 11.83
CA HIS A 251 18.78 23.76 10.46
C HIS A 251 17.94 22.96 9.45
N LYS A 252 17.37 23.66 8.45
CA LYS A 252 16.56 23.06 7.38
C LYS A 252 17.29 22.00 6.53
N LYS A 253 18.61 21.89 6.65
CA LYS A 253 19.42 20.89 5.95
C LYS A 253 19.68 19.64 6.78
N ASP A 254 19.31 19.65 8.05
CA ASP A 254 19.46 18.51 8.95
C ASP A 254 18.64 17.32 8.45
N ARG A 255 19.15 16.14 8.74
CA ARG A 255 18.61 14.87 8.24
C ARG A 255 18.03 14.09 9.40
N ILE A 256 16.86 13.51 9.19
CA ILE A 256 16.30 12.52 10.09
C ILE A 256 16.42 11.14 9.45
N LEU A 257 16.87 10.18 10.26
CA LEU A 257 17.02 8.78 9.92
C LEU A 257 16.00 8.00 10.73
N LEU A 258 15.17 7.21 10.06
CA LEU A 258 14.25 6.28 10.69
C LEU A 258 14.67 4.85 10.37
N PRO A 259 15.24 4.12 11.33
CA PRO A 259 15.52 2.69 11.17
C PRO A 259 14.22 1.90 11.24
N ILE A 260 14.05 0.96 10.30
CA ILE A 260 12.86 0.11 10.16
C ILE A 260 13.32 -1.31 9.96
N ASN A 261 12.92 -2.19 10.86
CA ASN A 261 13.15 -3.62 10.74
C ASN A 261 11.99 -4.27 9.98
N LEU A 262 12.28 -4.90 8.85
CA LEU A 262 11.33 -5.73 8.12
C LEU A 262 11.22 -7.08 8.82
N LEU A 263 10.10 -7.32 9.51
CA LEU A 263 9.92 -8.51 10.34
C LEU A 263 9.83 -9.81 9.54
N GLN A 264 9.54 -9.72 8.24
CA GLN A 264 9.55 -10.89 7.35
C GLN A 264 10.97 -11.33 6.96
N THR A 265 11.91 -10.38 6.83
CA THR A 265 13.24 -10.63 6.26
C THR A 265 14.38 -10.46 7.27
N GLN A 266 14.07 -9.92 8.46
CA GLN A 266 15.05 -9.48 9.47
C GLN A 266 16.06 -8.45 8.96
N GLU A 267 15.73 -7.76 7.86
CA GLU A 267 16.56 -6.69 7.33
C GLU A 267 16.27 -5.36 8.03
N LEU A 268 17.32 -4.56 8.16
CA LEU A 268 17.26 -3.19 8.67
C LEU A 268 17.32 -2.21 7.49
N LEU A 269 16.20 -1.54 7.25
CA LEU A 269 16.08 -0.41 6.33
C LEU A 269 16.33 0.89 7.09
N VAL A 270 17.02 1.86 6.50
CA VAL A 270 17.19 3.19 7.13
C VAL A 270 16.69 4.27 6.19
N LEU A 271 15.51 4.80 6.47
CA LEU A 271 14.93 5.89 5.68
C LEU A 271 15.54 7.24 6.08
N GLU A 272 16.07 7.97 5.10
CA GLU A 272 16.58 9.33 5.28
C GLU A 272 15.62 10.37 4.70
N GLN A 273 15.31 11.41 5.49
CA GLN A 273 14.54 12.57 5.02
C GLN A 273 15.16 13.88 5.51
N ARG A 274 15.14 14.93 4.67
CA ARG A 274 15.56 16.27 5.08
C ARG A 274 14.46 16.96 5.88
N LEU A 275 14.81 17.50 7.04
CA LEU A 275 13.87 18.20 7.92
C LEU A 275 13.34 19.51 7.30
N GLY A 276 14.05 20.13 6.36
CA GLY A 276 13.58 21.34 5.64
C GLY A 276 12.58 21.10 4.52
N GLN A 277 12.28 19.85 4.15
CA GLN A 277 11.26 19.51 3.14
C GLN A 277 9.89 19.26 3.79
N VAL A 278 9.49 20.09 4.75
CA VAL A 278 8.12 20.04 5.26
C VAL A 278 7.18 20.49 4.15
N LYS A 279 6.56 19.53 3.45
CA LYS A 279 5.51 19.83 2.47
C LYS A 279 4.34 20.40 3.24
N GLN A 280 4.22 21.72 3.23
CA GLN A 280 3.09 22.36 3.88
C GLN A 280 1.80 21.91 3.15
N GLU A 281 0.83 21.39 3.90
CA GLU A 281 -0.42 20.86 3.33
C GLU A 281 -1.37 21.98 2.93
N CYS A 282 -2.08 21.86 1.80
CA CYS A 282 -3.13 22.81 1.49
C CYS A 282 -4.35 22.58 2.39
N PHE A 283 -4.31 23.10 3.63
CA PHE A 283 -5.27 22.84 4.71
C PHE A 283 -6.74 22.92 4.28
N VAL A 284 -7.14 24.04 3.65
CA VAL A 284 -8.52 24.29 3.23
C VAL A 284 -8.96 23.30 2.15
N VAL A 285 -8.13 23.05 1.14
CA VAL A 285 -8.49 22.15 0.04
C VAL A 285 -8.56 20.69 0.51
N THR A 286 -7.63 20.31 1.40
CA THR A 286 -7.62 18.99 2.05
C THR A 286 -8.90 18.77 2.85
N PHE A 287 -9.34 19.77 3.62
CA PHE A 287 -10.55 19.70 4.43
C PHE A 287 -11.84 19.56 3.59
N TYR A 288 -11.96 20.27 2.46
CA TYR A 288 -13.20 20.27 1.66
C TYR A 288 -13.27 19.19 0.58
N PHE A 289 -12.13 18.73 0.05
CA PHE A 289 -12.09 17.84 -1.11
C PHE A 289 -11.27 16.58 -0.87
N GLY A 290 -10.43 16.53 0.17
CA GLY A 290 -9.54 15.41 0.47
C GLY A 290 -8.24 15.46 -0.33
N ARG A 291 -7.21 14.79 0.21
CA ARG A 291 -5.83 14.84 -0.30
C ARG A 291 -5.63 14.16 -1.66
N GLN A 292 -6.49 13.19 -1.99
CA GLN A 292 -6.47 12.48 -3.28
C GLN A 292 -7.35 13.16 -4.35
N SER A 293 -7.93 14.33 -4.06
CA SER A 293 -8.79 15.03 -5.02
C SER A 293 -8.01 15.71 -6.13
N HIS A 294 -8.65 15.82 -7.29
CA HIS A 294 -8.13 16.60 -8.41
C HIS A 294 -7.93 18.08 -8.02
N GLU A 295 -8.84 18.62 -7.22
CA GLU A 295 -8.78 19.97 -6.67
C GLU A 295 -7.54 20.21 -5.80
N TYR A 296 -7.12 19.21 -5.01
CA TYR A 296 -5.88 19.27 -4.23
C TYR A 296 -4.64 19.32 -5.14
N ALA A 297 -4.56 18.43 -6.13
CA ALA A 297 -3.45 18.39 -7.08
C ALA A 297 -3.29 19.72 -7.84
N GLN A 298 -4.40 20.31 -8.30
CA GLN A 298 -4.39 21.62 -8.99
C GLN A 298 -3.86 22.75 -8.10
N MET A 299 -4.22 22.76 -6.81
CA MET A 299 -3.80 23.83 -5.92
C MET A 299 -2.33 23.73 -5.52
N ILE A 300 -1.79 22.51 -5.42
CA ILE A 300 -0.35 22.29 -5.22
C ILE A 300 0.44 22.82 -6.42
N LEU A 301 0.04 22.46 -7.63
CA LEU A 301 0.68 22.97 -8.86
C LEU A 301 0.59 24.49 -8.95
N PHE A 302 -0.57 25.09 -8.69
CA PHE A 302 -0.72 26.54 -8.69
C PHE A 302 0.17 27.23 -7.64
N ARG A 303 0.28 26.66 -6.43
CA ARG A 303 1.16 27.19 -5.39
C ARG A 303 2.62 27.16 -5.84
N ASP A 304 3.08 26.02 -6.33
CA ASP A 304 4.49 25.77 -6.58
C ASP A 304 4.95 26.42 -7.90
N ASP A 305 4.11 26.41 -8.93
CA ASP A 305 4.48 26.91 -10.26
C ASP A 305 4.09 28.37 -10.51
N VAL A 306 3.09 28.90 -9.82
CA VAL A 306 2.62 30.28 -10.04
C VAL A 306 2.91 31.17 -8.84
N LEU A 307 2.45 30.81 -7.64
CA LEU A 307 2.59 31.68 -6.46
C LEU A 307 4.04 31.74 -5.96
N ALA A 308 4.78 30.64 -5.96
CA ALA A 308 6.15 30.61 -5.46
C ALA A 308 7.13 31.44 -6.30
N ARG A 309 6.79 31.74 -7.57
CA ARG A 309 7.62 32.52 -8.50
C ARG A 309 7.64 34.02 -8.21
N SER A 310 6.66 34.56 -7.47
CA SER A 310 6.58 36.00 -7.15
C SER A 310 6.72 36.28 -5.66
N TRP A 311 7.25 37.45 -5.29
CA TRP A 311 7.34 37.87 -3.88
C TRP A 311 5.96 38.01 -3.24
N ILE A 312 4.98 38.56 -3.97
CA ILE A 312 3.58 38.69 -3.53
C ILE A 312 2.95 37.31 -3.33
N GLY A 313 3.16 36.37 -4.25
CA GLY A 313 2.65 35.01 -4.13
C GLY A 313 3.24 34.25 -2.95
N ARG A 314 4.55 34.41 -2.67
CA ARG A 314 5.17 33.86 -1.45
C ARG A 314 4.59 34.46 -0.16
N LEU A 315 4.21 35.74 -0.16
CA LEU A 315 3.53 36.37 0.98
C LEU A 315 2.13 35.79 1.18
N LEU A 316 1.36 35.61 0.10
CA LEU A 316 0.02 35.00 0.14
C LEU A 316 0.05 33.56 0.66
N VAL A 317 1.04 32.77 0.24
CA VAL A 317 1.27 31.42 0.75
C VAL A 317 1.51 31.47 2.26
N LYS A 318 2.42 32.32 2.74
CA LYS A 318 2.66 32.47 4.19
C LYS A 318 1.40 32.87 4.96
N SER A 319 0.62 33.82 4.46
CA SER A 319 -0.65 34.23 5.08
C SER A 319 -1.68 33.10 5.11
N TYR A 320 -1.78 32.33 4.02
CA TYR A 320 -2.66 31.16 3.96
C TYR A 320 -2.30 30.10 5.02
N TYR A 321 -1.01 29.79 5.17
CA TYR A 321 -0.56 28.81 6.17
C TYR A 321 -0.68 29.32 7.61
N ALA A 322 -0.58 30.62 7.84
CA ALA A 322 -0.78 31.22 9.16
C ALA A 322 -2.25 31.29 9.60
N LEU A 323 -3.18 31.46 8.65
CA LEU A 323 -4.61 31.62 8.92
C LEU A 323 -5.43 30.34 8.70
N GLY A 324 -4.91 29.40 7.90
CA GLY A 324 -5.61 28.18 7.48
C GLY A 324 -6.13 27.30 8.62
N PRO A 325 -5.31 26.92 9.62
CA PRO A 325 -5.77 26.10 10.74
C PRO A 325 -6.92 26.74 11.52
N ARG A 326 -6.78 28.03 11.87
CA ARG A 326 -7.83 28.78 12.61
C ARG A 326 -9.13 28.93 11.81
N ALA A 327 -9.03 29.06 10.49
CA ALA A 327 -10.20 29.10 9.63
C ALA A 327 -10.93 27.75 9.65
N ILE A 328 -10.20 26.64 9.51
CA ILE A 328 -10.79 25.29 9.51
C ILE A 328 -11.45 24.96 10.85
N ASP A 329 -10.82 25.31 11.97
CA ASP A 329 -11.40 25.12 13.30
C ASP A 329 -12.70 25.89 13.48
N LEU A 330 -12.82 27.08 12.88
CA LEU A 330 -14.05 27.87 12.90
C LEU A 330 -15.17 27.24 12.04
N PHE A 331 -14.82 26.57 10.94
CA PHE A 331 -15.78 25.95 10.02
C PHE A 331 -16.16 24.52 10.42
N SER A 332 -15.26 23.73 11.00
CA SER A 332 -15.49 22.32 11.38
C SER A 332 -16.66 22.16 12.36
N GLY A 333 -16.90 23.13 13.24
CA GLY A 333 -18.03 23.15 14.17
C GLY A 333 -19.37 23.63 13.56
N ARG A 334 -19.45 23.99 12.27
CA ARG A 334 -20.64 24.61 11.67
C ARG A 334 -21.00 24.01 10.30
N PRO A 335 -21.71 22.86 10.25
CA PRO A 335 -21.93 22.08 9.03
C PRO A 335 -22.66 22.83 7.90
N LYS A 336 -23.60 23.74 8.23
CA LYS A 336 -24.29 24.57 7.23
C LYS A 336 -23.37 25.57 6.52
N LEU A 337 -22.39 26.14 7.25
CA LEU A 337 -21.40 27.06 6.68
C LEU A 337 -20.37 26.31 5.84
N THR A 338 -19.96 25.12 6.30
CA THR A 338 -19.06 24.23 5.55
C THR A 338 -19.67 23.84 4.20
N GLN A 339 -20.93 23.43 4.18
CA GLN A 339 -21.59 23.07 2.93
C GLN A 339 -21.76 24.27 1.97
N ALA A 340 -22.00 25.47 2.51
CA ALA A 340 -22.15 26.71 1.73
C ALA A 340 -20.82 27.24 1.17
N ALA A 341 -19.69 27.04 1.85
CA ALA A 341 -18.38 27.51 1.42
C ALA A 341 -17.73 26.65 0.33
N ARG A 342 -18.06 25.36 0.29
CA ARG A 342 -17.51 24.39 -0.68
C ARG A 342 -17.59 24.83 -2.16
N PRO A 343 -18.73 25.32 -2.70
CA PRO A 343 -18.80 25.79 -4.09
C PRO A 343 -17.95 27.04 -4.37
N LEU A 344 -17.81 27.94 -3.40
CA LEU A 344 -16.96 29.14 -3.54
C LEU A 344 -15.48 28.76 -3.62
N ILE A 345 -15.04 27.81 -2.79
CA ILE A 345 -13.67 27.31 -2.81
C ILE A 345 -13.39 26.58 -4.12
N LYS A 346 -14.33 25.76 -4.61
CA LYS A 346 -14.20 25.11 -5.92
C LYS A 346 -14.10 26.12 -7.07
N PHE A 347 -14.86 27.22 -7.01
CA PHE A 347 -14.77 28.30 -7.98
C PHE A 347 -13.39 28.98 -7.96
N ALA A 348 -12.84 29.26 -6.77
CA ALA A 348 -11.50 29.83 -6.62
C ALA A 348 -10.40 28.89 -7.18
N ILE A 349 -10.51 27.58 -6.92
CA ILE A 349 -9.58 26.56 -7.45
C ILE A 349 -9.65 26.50 -8.98
N ASN A 350 -10.85 26.55 -9.57
CA ASN A 350 -11.01 26.58 -11.03
C ASN A 350 -10.43 27.86 -11.66
N LEU A 351 -10.44 28.98 -10.95
CA LEU A 351 -9.81 30.22 -11.40
C LEU A 351 -8.26 30.08 -11.40
N ALA A 352 -7.74 29.48 -10.33
CA ALA A 352 -6.32 29.20 -10.15
C ALA A 352 -5.78 28.20 -11.20
N SER A 353 -6.52 27.12 -11.50
CA SER A 353 -6.11 26.13 -12.49
C SER A 353 -6.05 26.69 -13.92
N ARG A 354 -6.94 27.63 -14.26
CA ARG A 354 -6.88 28.38 -15.54
C ARG A 354 -5.65 29.26 -15.68
N THR A 355 -5.00 29.61 -14.57
CA THR A 355 -3.77 30.41 -14.58
C THR A 355 -2.55 29.54 -14.83
N VAL A 356 -2.55 28.30 -14.32
CA VAL A 356 -1.48 27.29 -14.56
C VAL A 356 -1.41 26.88 -16.03
N GLY A 357 -2.55 26.76 -16.72
CA GLY A 357 -2.58 26.38 -18.15
C GLY A 357 -2.19 27.47 -19.15
N LYS A 358 -1.81 28.67 -18.69
CA LYS A 358 -1.42 29.83 -19.53
C LYS A 358 0.06 30.23 -19.40
N THR A 359 0.75 29.69 -18.40
CA THR A 359 2.19 29.87 -18.14
C THR A 359 2.96 28.65 -18.61
#